data_AF-A0A3D2LB02-F1
#
_entry.id   AF-A0A3D2LB02-F1
#
_cell.length_a   1.000
_cell.length_b   1.000
_cell.length_c   1.000
_cell.angle_alpha   90.00
_cell.angle_beta   90.00
_cell.angle_gamma   90.00
#
_symmetry.space_group_name_H-M   'P 1'
#
loop_
_entity.id
_entity.type
_entity.pdbx_description
1 polymer ?
#
loop_
_entity_poly.entity_id
_entity_poly.type
_entity_poly.pdbx_seq_one_letter_code
_entity_poly.pdbx_strand_id
1 'polypeptide(L)'
;MKTETRLLIADDWKDYALLDSGHLQKLERFGSQTVIRPDPQAFWEPARPLESWRADAQFSAKSQDDDGAGNWEVLSPKALDSWPMQWNGLTFEARRAAFRHMGVFQEHSVHWRFAQEKIRAAGRPIKVL
;
A
#
# COMPACT_ATOMS: atom_id res chain seq x y z
N MET A 1 3.42 25.82 24.70
CA MET A 1 4.32 24.85 24.03
C MET A 1 4.02 24.94 22.54
N LYS A 2 4.97 25.33 21.68
CA LYS A 2 4.78 25.29 20.22
C LYS A 2 5.11 23.88 19.77
N THR A 3 4.15 23.17 19.20
CA THR A 3 4.38 21.86 18.58
C THR A 3 4.84 22.10 17.15
N GLU A 4 6.04 21.65 16.80
CA GLU A 4 6.47 21.63 15.40
C GLU A 4 5.92 20.38 14.72
N THR A 5 5.15 20.58 13.65
CA THR A 5 4.60 19.49 12.83
C THR A 5 5.58 19.17 11.70
N ARG A 6 5.93 17.89 11.55
CA ARG A 6 6.76 17.40 10.44
C ARG A 6 5.95 16.43 9.59
N LEU A 7 5.89 16.68 8.29
CA LEU A 7 5.35 15.74 7.31
C LEU A 7 6.42 14.69 6.96
N LEU A 8 6.07 13.41 7.08
CA LEU A 8 6.89 12.30 6.62
C LEU A 8 6.27 11.75 5.34
N ILE A 9 7.10 11.59 4.31
CA ILE A 9 6.67 11.13 2.98
C ILE A 9 7.38 9.81 2.67
N ALA A 10 6.62 8.81 2.26
CA ALA A 10 7.09 7.49 1.87
C ALA A 10 7.35 7.43 0.35
N ASP A 11 8.41 8.10 -0.09
CA ASP A 11 8.77 8.32 -1.50
C ASP A 11 9.95 7.46 -2.00
N ASP A 12 10.44 6.52 -1.18
CA ASP A 12 11.59 5.66 -1.47
C ASP A 12 11.22 4.26 -2.00
N TRP A 13 10.00 4.13 -2.52
CA TRP A 13 9.48 2.87 -3.06
C TRP A 13 9.79 2.68 -4.54
N LYS A 14 10.38 1.52 -4.86
CA LYS A 14 10.44 1.02 -6.24
C LYS A 14 9.23 0.15 -6.58
N ASP A 15 8.89 -0.76 -5.67
CA ASP A 15 7.86 -1.77 -5.89
C ASP A 15 6.46 -1.27 -5.50
N TYR A 16 6.32 -0.14 -4.82
CA TYR A 16 5.01 0.48 -4.58
C TYR A 16 4.87 1.77 -5.40
N ALA A 17 3.66 2.05 -5.88
CA ALA A 17 3.27 3.38 -6.33
C ALA A 17 1.75 3.60 -6.15
N LEU A 18 1.36 4.77 -5.66
CA LEU A 18 0.00 5.29 -5.86
C LEU A 18 -0.05 5.88 -7.27
N LEU A 19 -0.79 5.23 -8.17
CA LEU A 19 -0.84 5.60 -9.59
C LEU A 19 -1.87 6.69 -9.87
N ASP A 20 -3.04 6.60 -9.23
CA ASP A 20 -4.13 7.58 -9.32
C ASP A 20 -5.06 7.40 -8.11
N SER A 21 -5.86 8.42 -7.80
CA SER A 21 -6.87 8.36 -6.74
C SER A 21 -7.94 9.42 -6.95
N GLY A 22 -9.14 9.14 -6.50
CA GLY A 22 -10.29 10.03 -6.61
C GLY A 22 -11.57 9.23 -6.52
N HIS A 23 -12.70 9.92 -6.36
CA HIS A 23 -14.04 9.30 -6.26
C HIS A 23 -14.10 8.15 -5.23
N LEU A 24 -13.45 8.34 -4.09
CA LEU A 24 -13.37 7.37 -2.99
C LEU A 24 -12.62 6.07 -3.33
N GLN A 25 -11.79 6.10 -4.38
CA GLN A 25 -10.97 4.97 -4.83
C GLN A 25 -9.51 5.36 -5.03
N LYS A 26 -8.65 4.35 -5.08
CA LYS A 26 -7.25 4.47 -5.46
C LYS A 26 -6.80 3.32 -6.34
N LEU A 27 -5.95 3.66 -7.29
CA LEU A 27 -5.22 2.75 -8.17
C LEU A 27 -3.78 2.66 -7.68
N GLU A 28 -3.35 1.45 -7.32
CA GLU A 28 -2.03 1.24 -6.71
C GLU A 28 -1.29 0.12 -7.42
N ARG A 29 0.03 0.27 -7.54
CA ARG A 29 0.94 -0.81 -7.94
C ARG A 29 1.64 -1.36 -6.71
N PHE A 30 1.59 -2.67 -6.53
CA PHE A 30 2.35 -3.45 -5.56
C PHE A 30 3.16 -4.50 -6.34
N GLY A 31 4.47 -4.32 -6.45
CA GLY A 31 5.36 -5.16 -7.24
C GLY A 31 4.85 -5.33 -8.68
N SER A 32 4.56 -6.58 -9.04
CA SER A 32 4.05 -6.97 -10.36
C SER A 32 2.54 -6.83 -10.52
N GLN A 33 1.81 -6.34 -9.52
CA GLN A 33 0.35 -6.32 -9.51
C GLN A 33 -0.17 -4.89 -9.38
N THR A 34 -1.20 -4.58 -10.15
CA THR A 34 -1.95 -3.33 -10.03
C THR A 34 -3.32 -3.62 -9.45
N VAL A 35 -3.76 -2.86 -8.45
CA VAL A 35 -5.02 -3.07 -7.74
C VAL A 35 -5.82 -1.79 -7.61
N ILE A 36 -7.15 -1.92 -7.62
CA ILE A 36 -8.09 -0.86 -7.25
C ILE A 36 -8.65 -1.16 -5.86
N ARG A 37 -8.59 -0.17 -4.96
CA ARG A 37 -9.14 -0.30 -3.60
C ARG A 37 -9.96 0.92 -3.21
N PRO A 38 -10.94 0.78 -2.30
CA PRO A 38 -11.62 1.90 -1.69
C PRO A 38 -10.67 2.75 -0.83
N ASP A 39 -10.82 4.07 -0.91
CA ASP A 39 -10.19 5.05 -0.05
C ASP A 39 -11.18 6.19 0.25
N PRO A 40 -11.93 6.15 1.37
CA PRO A 40 -12.94 7.15 1.69
C PRO A 40 -12.41 8.58 1.81
N GLN A 41 -11.10 8.77 1.91
CA GLN A 41 -10.48 10.10 2.01
C GLN A 41 -10.14 10.69 0.63
N ALA A 42 -10.17 9.89 -0.44
CA ALA A 42 -9.93 10.32 -1.82
C ALA A 42 -11.17 10.97 -2.46
N PHE A 43 -11.72 12.02 -1.85
CA PHE A 43 -12.95 12.69 -2.31
C PHE A 43 -12.77 13.61 -3.53
N TRP A 44 -11.55 13.73 -4.06
CA TRP A 44 -11.23 14.56 -5.22
C TRP A 44 -11.50 13.86 -6.55
N GLU A 45 -11.37 14.60 -7.65
CA GLU A 45 -11.42 14.06 -9.01
C GLU A 45 -10.13 13.29 -9.34
N PRO A 46 -10.24 12.08 -9.91
CA PRO A 46 -9.06 11.35 -10.36
C PRO A 46 -8.38 12.05 -11.53
N ALA A 47 -7.07 11.85 -11.68
CA ALA A 47 -6.31 12.46 -12.78
C ALA A 47 -6.74 11.94 -14.15
N ARG A 48 -7.32 10.73 -14.18
CA ARG A 48 -7.92 10.11 -15.37
C ARG A 48 -9.29 9.52 -15.02
N PRO A 49 -10.20 9.38 -16.00
CA PRO A 49 -11.48 8.69 -15.77
C PRO A 49 -11.26 7.28 -15.21
N LEU A 50 -12.07 6.86 -14.23
CA LEU A 50 -11.93 5.56 -13.58
C LEU A 50 -12.01 4.40 -14.59
N GLU A 51 -12.78 4.54 -15.65
CA GLU A 51 -12.94 3.54 -16.72
C GLU A 51 -11.65 3.35 -17.54
N SER A 52 -10.75 4.33 -17.48
CA SER A 52 -9.42 4.24 -18.11
C SER A 52 -8.41 3.48 -17.25
N TRP A 53 -8.71 3.26 -15.97
CA TRP A 53 -7.82 2.52 -15.08
C TRP A 53 -7.70 1.06 -15.55
N ARG A 54 -6.52 0.48 -15.35
CA ARG A 54 -6.20 -0.91 -15.69
C ARG A 54 -5.59 -1.54 -14.46
N ALA A 55 -6.23 -2.57 -13.94
CA ALA A 55 -5.80 -3.28 -12.75
C ALA A 55 -5.91 -4.79 -12.96
N ASP A 56 -5.12 -5.54 -12.20
CA ASP A 56 -5.20 -6.98 -12.15
C ASP A 56 -6.36 -7.46 -11.26
N ALA A 57 -6.67 -6.70 -10.21
CA ALA A 57 -7.75 -7.01 -9.29
C ALA A 57 -8.37 -5.75 -8.68
N GLN A 58 -9.61 -5.87 -8.22
CA GLN A 58 -10.32 -4.81 -7.50
C GLN A 58 -10.90 -5.36 -6.21
N PHE A 59 -10.78 -4.60 -5.13
CA PHE A 59 -11.46 -4.94 -3.88
C PHE A 59 -12.82 -4.23 -3.80
N SER A 60 -13.87 -5.02 -3.55
CA SER A 60 -15.23 -4.55 -3.33
C SER A 60 -15.64 -4.84 -1.90
N ALA A 61 -15.89 -3.77 -1.12
CA ALA A 61 -16.43 -3.89 0.23
C ALA A 61 -17.89 -4.38 0.17
N LYS A 62 -18.30 -5.28 1.08
CA LYS A 62 -19.67 -5.84 1.09
C LYS A 62 -20.71 -4.83 1.57
N SER A 63 -20.33 -3.89 2.44
CA SER A 63 -21.11 -2.70 2.84
C SER A 63 -20.18 -1.66 3.48
N GLN A 64 -20.64 -0.42 3.67
CA GLN A 64 -19.89 0.62 4.39
C GLN A 64 -19.76 0.33 5.89
N ASP A 65 -20.63 -0.53 6.44
CA ASP A 65 -20.72 -0.88 7.86
C ASP A 65 -20.02 -2.21 8.22
N ASP A 66 -19.50 -2.94 7.24
CA ASP A 66 -18.78 -4.19 7.48
C ASP A 66 -17.33 -3.88 7.87
N ASP A 67 -16.77 -4.63 8.84
CA ASP A 67 -15.45 -4.44 9.50
C ASP A 67 -14.22 -4.60 8.58
N GLY A 68 -14.26 -4.03 7.37
CA GLY A 68 -13.25 -4.18 6.32
C GLY A 68 -13.39 -5.45 5.49
N ALA A 69 -14.42 -6.25 5.72
CA ALA A 69 -14.72 -7.45 4.93
C ALA A 69 -15.19 -7.10 3.52
N GLY A 70 -14.76 -7.91 2.55
CA GLY A 70 -15.08 -7.69 1.14
C GLY A 70 -14.61 -8.86 0.29
N ASN A 71 -14.67 -8.69 -1.03
CA ASN A 71 -14.18 -9.67 -1.98
C ASN A 71 -13.21 -9.01 -2.98
N TRP A 72 -12.22 -9.79 -3.40
CA TRP A 72 -11.38 -9.45 -4.53
C TRP A 72 -12.00 -9.98 -5.82
N GLU A 73 -12.28 -9.07 -6.74
CA GLU A 73 -12.61 -9.38 -8.12
C GLU A 73 -11.32 -9.50 -8.93
N VAL A 74 -11.20 -10.60 -9.69
CA VAL A 74 -10.08 -10.84 -10.62
C VAL A 74 -10.42 -10.21 -11.96
N LEU A 75 -9.68 -9.17 -12.35
CA LEU A 75 -9.90 -8.43 -13.59
C LEU A 75 -8.95 -8.88 -14.72
N SER A 76 -7.89 -9.58 -14.37
CA SER A 76 -6.81 -10.00 -15.28
C SER A 76 -6.42 -11.46 -15.03
N PRO A 77 -6.12 -12.24 -16.08
CA PRO A 77 -5.56 -13.58 -15.91
C PRO A 77 -4.15 -13.58 -15.31
N LYS A 78 -3.51 -12.41 -15.20
CA LYS A 78 -2.20 -12.23 -14.54
C LYS A 78 -2.32 -11.96 -13.03
N ALA A 79 -3.54 -11.91 -12.50
CA ALA A 79 -3.75 -11.59 -11.11
C ALA A 79 -3.33 -12.76 -10.21
N LEU A 80 -2.31 -12.51 -9.39
CA LEU A 80 -1.73 -13.48 -8.45
C LEU A 80 -2.38 -13.34 -7.07
N ASP A 81 -2.44 -14.43 -6.32
CA ASP A 81 -2.91 -14.39 -4.92
C ASP A 81 -1.84 -13.85 -3.98
N SER A 82 -0.58 -14.18 -4.23
CA SER A 82 0.59 -13.60 -3.54
C SER A 82 1.78 -13.42 -4.49
N TRP A 83 2.65 -12.46 -4.17
CA TRP A 83 3.84 -12.13 -4.96
C TRP A 83 4.91 -11.43 -4.10
N PRO A 84 6.19 -11.50 -4.49
CA PRO A 84 7.25 -10.82 -3.76
C PRO A 84 7.23 -9.31 -4.01
N MET A 85 7.59 -8.56 -2.98
CA MET A 85 7.93 -7.13 -3.03
C MET A 85 9.26 -6.88 -2.35
N GLN A 86 9.94 -5.82 -2.78
CA GLN A 86 11.22 -5.41 -2.26
C GLN A 86 11.23 -3.95 -1.84
N TRP A 87 11.90 -3.67 -0.73
CA TRP A 87 12.18 -2.32 -0.28
C TRP A 87 13.44 -2.29 0.60
N ASN A 88 14.41 -1.45 0.24
CA ASN A 88 15.63 -1.19 1.02
C ASN A 88 16.33 -2.45 1.58
N GLY A 89 16.54 -3.45 0.71
CA GLY A 89 17.19 -4.72 1.05
C GLY A 89 16.32 -5.72 1.81
N LEU A 90 15.03 -5.42 2.04
CA LEU A 90 14.04 -6.36 2.56
C LEU A 90 13.25 -6.98 1.40
N THR A 91 12.89 -8.25 1.55
CA THR A 91 11.96 -8.95 0.68
C THR A 91 10.82 -9.51 1.53
N PHE A 92 9.58 -9.29 1.10
CA PHE A 92 8.39 -9.76 1.78
C PHE A 92 7.31 -10.12 0.75
N GLU A 93 6.29 -10.85 1.19
CA GLU A 93 5.18 -11.28 0.36
C GLU A 93 4.01 -10.29 0.51
N ALA A 94 3.54 -9.74 -0.61
CA ALA A 94 2.25 -9.09 -0.69
C ALA A 94 1.20 -10.10 -1.13
N ARG A 95 -0.04 -9.95 -0.67
CA ARG A 95 -1.13 -10.89 -0.98
C ARG A 95 -2.51 -10.25 -0.98
N ARG A 96 -3.41 -10.78 -1.81
CA ARG A 96 -4.85 -10.49 -1.75
C ARG A 96 -5.50 -11.33 -0.65
N ALA A 97 -5.57 -10.77 0.56
CA ALA A 97 -6.21 -11.43 1.70
C ALA A 97 -7.74 -11.29 1.65
N ALA A 98 -8.46 -11.90 2.61
CA ALA A 98 -9.92 -11.75 2.75
C ALA A 98 -10.37 -10.30 3.03
N PHE A 99 -9.44 -9.43 3.45
CA PHE A 99 -9.67 -8.01 3.72
C PHE A 99 -8.95 -7.14 2.68
N ARG A 100 -9.25 -5.84 2.69
CA ARG A 100 -8.68 -4.84 1.74
C ARG A 100 -7.16 -4.64 1.79
N HIS A 101 -6.47 -5.18 2.79
CA HIS A 101 -5.04 -4.93 2.98
C HIS A 101 -4.17 -5.88 2.14
N MET A 102 -3.00 -5.42 1.72
CA MET A 102 -2.07 -6.20 0.89
C MET A 102 -1.01 -6.96 1.70
N GLY A 103 -1.08 -6.92 3.03
CA GLY A 103 -0.06 -7.48 3.92
C GLY A 103 1.15 -6.56 4.15
N VAL A 104 1.23 -5.43 3.44
CA VAL A 104 2.23 -4.38 3.63
C VAL A 104 1.54 -3.02 3.74
N PHE A 105 2.05 -2.17 4.63
CA PHE A 105 1.65 -0.77 4.82
C PHE A 105 2.83 0.12 4.44
N GLN A 106 2.90 0.44 3.15
CA GLN A 106 4.03 1.11 2.52
C GLN A 106 4.38 2.48 3.16
N GLU A 107 3.38 3.17 3.71
CA GLU A 107 3.52 4.45 4.39
C GLU A 107 4.44 4.37 5.61
N HIS A 108 4.55 3.20 6.25
CA HIS A 108 5.42 2.99 7.41
C HIS A 108 6.91 2.81 7.05
N SER A 109 7.25 2.75 5.76
CA SER A 109 8.65 2.74 5.27
C SER A 109 9.53 3.83 5.88
N VAL A 110 8.98 5.02 6.14
CA VAL A 110 9.71 6.11 6.80
C VAL A 110 10.21 5.73 8.20
N HIS A 111 9.44 4.93 8.93
CA HIS A 111 9.80 4.42 10.26
C HIS A 111 10.73 3.21 10.16
N TRP A 112 10.54 2.34 9.16
CA TRP A 112 11.45 1.22 8.92
C TRP A 112 12.84 1.71 8.53
N ARG A 113 12.93 2.78 7.73
CA ARG A 113 14.18 3.42 7.34
C ARG A 113 14.90 3.97 8.56
N PHE A 114 14.16 4.72 9.39
CA PHE A 114 14.68 5.21 10.67
C PHE A 114 15.19 4.07 11.55
N ALA A 115 14.44 2.98 11.67
CA ALA A 115 14.87 1.80 12.41
C ALA A 115 16.15 1.23 11.80
N GLN A 116 16.18 0.89 10.50
CA GLN A 116 17.37 0.35 9.84
C GLN A 116 18.62 1.21 10.05
N GLU A 117 18.50 2.54 9.96
CA GLU A 117 19.60 3.48 10.20
C GLU A 117 20.11 3.38 11.65
N LYS A 118 19.21 3.40 12.64
CA LYS A 118 19.58 3.26 14.06
C LYS A 118 20.21 1.91 14.37
N ILE A 119 19.68 0.85 13.77
CA ILE A 119 20.17 -0.51 13.94
C ILE A 119 21.60 -0.64 13.39
N ARG A 120 21.83 -0.20 12.15
CA ARG A 120 23.16 -0.26 11.50
C ARG A 120 24.19 0.60 12.22
N ALA A 121 23.79 1.79 12.71
CA ALA A 121 24.69 2.70 13.41
C ALA A 121 25.03 2.27 14.85
N ALA A 122 24.31 1.31 15.44
CA ALA A 122 24.48 0.96 16.86
C ALA A 122 25.85 0.33 17.18
N GLY A 123 26.52 -0.30 16.20
CA GLY A 123 27.82 -0.96 16.40
C GLY A 123 27.80 -2.13 17.39
N ARG A 124 26.61 -2.59 17.81
CA ARG A 124 26.40 -3.68 18.76
C ARG A 124 25.09 -4.42 18.47
N PRO A 125 24.92 -5.66 18.96
CA PRO A 125 23.63 -6.32 18.97
C PRO A 125 22.58 -5.49 19.74
N ILE A 126 21.35 -5.53 19.24
CA ILE A 126 20.22 -4.75 19.73
C ILE A 126 19.01 -5.68 19.90
N LYS A 127 18.14 -5.31 20.85
CA LYS A 127 16.85 -5.97 21.06
C LYS A 127 15.77 -4.99 20.63
N VAL A 128 14.95 -5.40 19.69
CA VAL A 128 13.83 -4.64 19.15
C VAL A 128 12.56 -5.41 19.51
N LEU A 129 11.57 -4.71 20.08
CA LEU A 129 10.25 -5.24 20.40
C LEU A 129 9.25 -4.74 19.36
#